data_AF-A0A0C3AGG7-F1
#
_entry.id   AF-A0A0C3AGG7-F1
#
_cell.length_a   1.000
_cell.length_b   1.000
_cell.length_c   1.000
_cell.angle_alpha   90.00
_cell.angle_beta   90.00
_cell.angle_gamma   90.00
#
_symmetry.space_group_name_H-M   'P 1'
#
loop_
_entity.id
_entity.type
_entity.pdbx_description
1 polymer ?
#
loop_
_entity_poly.entity_id
_entity_poly.type
_entity_poly.pdbx_seq_one_letter_code
_entity_poly.pdbx_strand_id
1 'polypeptide(L)'
;MQSAQGFIYHLSRVEENALRAAVEPNVTAWRNDSQLSTKLITKEEYSSTFPSLFSACQSMQSMLWPSEPKLSMERSGLYNTATCFEFHQLLVSTLVNYGKALEKLAGAHTTYSKQQNEQNLAKMAEYAKNVWEYGQVLWAIAYSRILEDHLGVLRKSGWLPLPVNEKTELDRSSGFTGFKRKPTVIANPPSVVKDGADRDGGDAVEGYRDEAGQGGGDTVKGGEGGAGQDDEDGVEGGNEAILIINNALRSDDKNFAVVYLDWIRLQVDRWQAPRKITSFVRRIATQDTIDLNLLAARHPQPMHIHEAMEPWDRTIKDLYARIADIEKADDVIRVLKDIIDRQQSERTDGVPQSIFRKFDPSPRAENHQFQATVHCEAVLAALAKFPSRAVGDSTLRECLQDIDISSIAVSKPCCPVCWELFSTLRDDNSPDFCVGGHHQTLFQVELPSWLPLKVVETLTHKFEGYLLSQITILMKSHGRHAINPSGQSAHDFSSDSSDGEKDQSSGLLYNADDLTPLRLVMAKRSLERQERRGRRGRRTTDTHSSSGPK
;
A
#
# COMPACT_ATOMS: atom_id res chain seq x y z
N MET A 1 -0.76 -10.50 -19.24
CA MET A 1 -2.06 -11.03 -19.72
C MET A 1 -2.17 -12.55 -19.67
N GLN A 2 -1.10 -13.33 -19.98
CA GLN A 2 -1.21 -14.80 -20.01
C GLN A 2 -1.66 -15.42 -18.67
N SER A 3 -1.06 -15.00 -17.56
CA SER A 3 -1.48 -15.46 -16.21
C SER A 3 -2.94 -15.12 -15.89
N ALA A 4 -3.43 -13.97 -16.34
CA ALA A 4 -4.81 -13.53 -16.14
C ALA A 4 -5.85 -14.43 -16.83
N GLN A 5 -5.50 -15.08 -17.96
CA GLN A 5 -6.41 -15.98 -18.67
C GLN A 5 -6.79 -17.20 -17.83
N GLY A 6 -5.84 -17.78 -17.11
CA GLY A 6 -6.08 -18.95 -16.26
C GLY A 6 -7.03 -18.63 -15.10
N PHE A 7 -6.83 -17.51 -14.40
CA PHE A 7 -7.77 -17.06 -13.35
C PHE A 7 -9.20 -16.89 -13.88
N ILE A 8 -9.35 -16.22 -15.03
CA ILE A 8 -10.67 -16.01 -15.66
C ILE A 8 -11.30 -17.34 -16.08
N TYR A 9 -10.51 -18.23 -16.66
CA TYR A 9 -10.94 -19.56 -17.10
C TYR A 9 -11.44 -20.41 -15.93
N HIS A 10 -10.76 -20.39 -14.79
CA HIS A 10 -11.22 -21.14 -13.62
C HIS A 10 -12.50 -20.57 -13.02
N LEU A 11 -12.62 -19.25 -12.92
CA LEU A 11 -13.87 -18.62 -12.49
C LEU A 11 -15.01 -19.03 -13.42
N SER A 12 -14.81 -19.05 -14.74
CA SER A 12 -15.89 -19.36 -15.69
C SER A 12 -16.37 -20.81 -15.70
N ARG A 13 -15.67 -21.72 -15.01
CA ARG A 13 -16.06 -23.14 -14.90
C ARG A 13 -17.05 -23.42 -13.78
N VAL A 14 -17.39 -22.44 -12.97
CA VAL A 14 -18.33 -22.61 -11.87
C VAL A 14 -19.75 -22.78 -12.43
N GLU A 15 -20.34 -23.95 -12.19
CA GLU A 15 -21.70 -24.25 -12.62
C GLU A 15 -22.74 -23.55 -11.74
N GLU A 16 -23.84 -23.10 -12.34
CA GLU A 16 -24.92 -22.39 -11.64
C GLU A 16 -25.48 -23.18 -10.47
N ASN A 17 -25.93 -24.41 -10.75
CA ASN A 17 -26.59 -25.27 -9.75
C ASN A 17 -25.64 -25.57 -8.58
N ALA A 18 -24.37 -25.80 -8.89
CA ALA A 18 -23.34 -26.04 -7.89
C ALA A 18 -23.14 -24.79 -7.02
N LEU A 19 -22.98 -23.61 -7.64
CA LEU A 19 -22.78 -22.37 -6.90
C LEU A 19 -23.96 -22.03 -5.99
N ARG A 20 -25.19 -22.14 -6.52
CA ARG A 20 -26.40 -21.89 -5.73
C ARG A 20 -26.51 -22.86 -4.53
N ALA A 21 -26.17 -24.13 -4.73
CA ALA A 21 -26.19 -25.13 -3.65
C ALA A 21 -25.09 -24.88 -2.58
N ALA A 22 -23.96 -24.28 -2.95
CA ALA A 22 -22.87 -23.99 -2.03
C ALA A 22 -23.11 -22.76 -1.13
N VAL A 23 -24.05 -21.88 -1.50
CA VAL A 23 -24.42 -20.74 -0.66
C VAL A 23 -25.42 -21.22 0.39
N GLU A 24 -25.00 -21.27 1.65
CA GLU A 24 -25.87 -21.69 2.76
C GLU A 24 -27.17 -20.86 2.77
N PRO A 25 -28.34 -21.51 2.92
CA PRO A 25 -29.65 -20.86 2.90
C PRO A 25 -29.89 -20.12 4.22
N ASN A 26 -29.13 -19.05 4.45
CA ASN A 26 -29.34 -18.19 5.61
C ASN A 26 -30.05 -16.93 5.14
N VAL A 27 -31.24 -16.71 5.70
CA VAL A 27 -32.12 -15.54 5.62
C VAL A 27 -33.30 -15.68 4.65
N THR A 28 -34.49 -15.47 5.21
CA THR A 28 -35.80 -15.36 4.54
C THR A 28 -35.72 -14.46 3.34
N ALA A 29 -36.24 -14.95 2.20
CA ALA A 29 -36.29 -14.28 0.91
C ALA A 29 -36.81 -12.84 1.03
N TRP A 30 -35.91 -11.87 1.12
CA TRP A 30 -36.23 -10.52 0.71
C TRP A 30 -36.39 -10.54 -0.82
N ARG A 31 -37.44 -9.86 -1.27
CA ARG A 31 -37.95 -9.91 -2.64
C ARG A 31 -36.84 -9.55 -3.63
N ASN A 32 -36.28 -10.56 -4.30
CA ASN A 32 -35.29 -10.38 -5.35
C ASN A 32 -35.94 -9.70 -6.54
N ASP A 33 -35.28 -8.66 -7.07
CA ASP A 33 -35.66 -8.03 -8.31
C ASP A 33 -35.15 -8.87 -9.49
N SER A 34 -35.95 -9.87 -9.89
CA SER A 34 -35.66 -10.76 -11.02
C SER A 34 -35.41 -10.01 -12.34
N GLN A 35 -35.78 -8.73 -12.42
CA GLN A 35 -35.49 -7.91 -13.60
C GLN A 35 -34.01 -7.55 -13.73
N LEU A 36 -33.26 -7.44 -12.63
CA LEU A 36 -31.83 -7.12 -12.67
C LEU A 36 -31.00 -8.29 -13.21
N SER A 37 -31.33 -9.53 -12.80
CA SER A 37 -30.74 -10.77 -13.32
C SER A 37 -30.95 -10.91 -14.83
N THR A 38 -32.20 -10.76 -15.29
CA THR A 38 -32.54 -10.88 -16.72
C THR A 38 -31.85 -9.79 -17.56
N LYS A 39 -31.72 -8.56 -17.04
CA LYS A 39 -31.04 -7.45 -17.72
C LYS A 39 -29.52 -7.64 -17.83
N LEU A 40 -28.90 -8.37 -16.89
CA LEU A 40 -27.47 -8.69 -16.92
C LEU A 40 -27.13 -9.77 -17.96
N ILE A 41 -28.08 -10.63 -18.32
CA ILE A 41 -27.87 -11.80 -19.18
C ILE A 41 -28.14 -11.49 -20.67
N THR A 42 -29.08 -10.59 -20.99
CA THR A 42 -29.40 -10.25 -22.38
C THR A 42 -28.31 -9.38 -23.02
N LYS A 43 -27.63 -9.98 -24.00
CA LYS A 43 -26.28 -9.65 -24.47
C LYS A 43 -26.18 -8.43 -25.41
N GLU A 44 -27.29 -7.77 -25.75
CA GLU A 44 -27.32 -6.84 -26.90
C GLU A 44 -27.32 -5.35 -26.55
N GLU A 45 -27.53 -4.94 -25.29
CA GLU A 45 -27.41 -3.53 -24.89
C GLU A 45 -26.83 -3.38 -23.47
N TYR A 46 -25.55 -3.73 -23.30
CA TYR A 46 -24.85 -3.44 -22.05
C TYR A 46 -24.76 -1.93 -21.76
N SER A 47 -24.75 -1.08 -22.80
CA SER A 47 -24.68 0.39 -22.70
C SER A 47 -25.77 1.01 -21.80
N SER A 48 -27.00 0.49 -21.86
CA SER A 48 -28.15 1.06 -21.13
C SER A 48 -28.30 0.52 -19.70
N THR A 49 -27.66 -0.60 -19.36
CA THR A 49 -27.76 -1.27 -18.04
C THR A 49 -26.62 -0.92 -17.09
N PHE A 50 -25.50 -0.39 -17.59
CA PHE A 50 -24.37 0.09 -16.77
C PHE A 50 -24.80 1.03 -15.63
N PRO A 51 -25.65 2.04 -15.84
CA PRO A 51 -26.02 2.97 -14.76
C PRO A 51 -26.75 2.29 -13.60
N SER A 52 -27.63 1.32 -13.87
CA SER A 52 -28.40 0.60 -12.84
C SER A 52 -27.50 -0.32 -12.03
N LEU A 53 -26.60 -1.04 -12.71
CA LEU A 53 -25.64 -1.93 -12.07
C LEU A 53 -24.57 -1.16 -11.28
N PHE A 54 -24.06 -0.08 -11.86
CA PHE A 54 -23.10 0.79 -11.21
C PHE A 54 -23.71 1.49 -9.99
N SER A 55 -24.99 1.88 -10.07
CA SER A 55 -25.74 2.42 -8.92
C SER A 55 -25.94 1.36 -7.83
N ALA A 56 -26.19 0.10 -8.20
CA ALA A 56 -26.21 -1.01 -7.25
C ALA A 56 -24.83 -1.21 -6.61
N CYS A 57 -23.75 -1.25 -7.39
CA CYS A 57 -22.37 -1.37 -6.88
C CYS A 57 -21.92 -0.19 -6.02
N GLN A 58 -22.31 1.04 -6.36
CA GLN A 58 -22.04 2.23 -5.53
C GLN A 58 -22.82 2.21 -4.22
N SER A 59 -24.08 1.78 -4.25
CA SER A 59 -24.89 1.59 -3.04
C SER A 59 -24.29 0.54 -2.09
N MET A 60 -23.48 -0.38 -2.64
CA MET A 60 -22.75 -1.39 -1.86
C MET A 60 -21.41 -0.88 -1.29
N GLN A 61 -20.79 0.13 -1.91
CA GLN A 61 -19.58 0.78 -1.39
C GLN A 61 -19.86 1.74 -0.22
N SER A 62 -21.06 2.32 -0.16
CA SER A 62 -21.45 3.26 0.91
C SER A 62 -21.79 2.57 2.24
N MET A 63 -21.85 1.22 2.27
CA MET A 63 -21.94 0.49 3.52
C MET A 63 -20.58 0.54 4.23
N LEU A 64 -20.49 1.42 5.23
CA LEU A 64 -19.32 1.61 6.07
C LEU A 64 -18.77 0.27 6.55
N TRP A 65 -17.47 0.06 6.36
CA TRP A 65 -16.70 -0.99 7.02
C TRP A 65 -16.98 -0.96 8.52
N PRO A 66 -17.60 -2.00 9.12
CA PRO A 66 -17.65 -2.12 10.55
C PRO A 66 -16.22 -2.35 11.05
N SER A 67 -15.70 -1.44 11.86
CA SER A 67 -14.34 -1.49 12.40
C SER A 67 -14.08 -2.67 13.34
N GLU A 68 -15.10 -3.49 13.66
CA GLU A 68 -15.02 -4.53 14.67
C GLU A 68 -15.38 -5.93 14.15
N PRO A 69 -14.47 -6.91 14.27
CA PRO A 69 -14.64 -8.25 13.72
C PRO A 69 -15.38 -9.25 14.64
N LYS A 70 -16.15 -8.80 15.64
CA LYS A 70 -16.61 -9.70 16.73
C LYS A 70 -18.10 -10.01 16.81
N LEU A 71 -18.97 -9.36 16.06
CA LEU A 71 -20.35 -9.84 15.91
C LEU A 71 -20.39 -10.80 14.72
N SER A 72 -20.89 -12.01 14.96
CA SER A 72 -20.99 -13.08 13.96
C SER A 72 -21.48 -12.50 12.65
N MET A 73 -20.56 -12.44 11.68
CA MET A 73 -20.71 -12.19 10.26
C MET A 73 -22.18 -12.27 9.81
N GLU A 74 -22.97 -11.23 10.09
CA GLU A 74 -24.28 -11.05 9.50
C GLU A 74 -23.96 -10.78 8.05
N ARG A 75 -23.92 -11.87 7.28
CA ARG A 75 -23.61 -11.85 5.86
C ARG A 75 -24.48 -10.77 5.26
N SER A 76 -23.86 -9.88 4.50
CA SER A 76 -24.59 -8.85 3.77
C SER A 76 -25.71 -9.58 3.03
N GLY A 77 -26.98 -9.33 3.38
CA GLY A 77 -28.13 -10.08 2.84
C GLY A 77 -28.26 -9.99 1.31
N LEU A 78 -27.41 -9.16 0.70
CA LEU A 78 -27.24 -8.96 -0.73
C LEU A 78 -26.61 -10.16 -1.45
N TYR A 79 -25.74 -10.94 -0.80
CA TYR A 79 -25.14 -12.14 -1.40
C TYR A 79 -25.78 -13.42 -0.84
N ASN A 80 -26.72 -13.99 -1.60
CA ASN A 80 -27.51 -15.15 -1.21
C ASN A 80 -27.70 -16.11 -2.40
N THR A 81 -28.36 -17.26 -2.17
CA THR A 81 -28.60 -18.30 -3.20
C THR A 81 -29.26 -17.77 -4.47
N ALA A 82 -30.05 -16.70 -4.38
CA ALA A 82 -30.76 -16.14 -5.52
C ALA A 82 -29.95 -15.10 -6.29
N THR A 83 -28.93 -14.49 -5.70
CA THR A 83 -28.09 -13.44 -6.33
C THR A 83 -26.67 -13.90 -6.63
N CYS A 84 -26.25 -15.04 -6.10
CA CYS A 84 -24.86 -15.48 -6.13
C CYS A 84 -24.34 -15.77 -7.54
N PHE A 85 -25.20 -16.33 -8.40
CA PHE A 85 -24.81 -16.70 -9.75
C PHE A 85 -24.82 -15.49 -10.69
N GLU A 86 -25.76 -14.58 -10.51
CA GLU A 86 -25.83 -13.29 -11.21
C GLU A 86 -24.59 -12.46 -10.94
N PHE A 87 -24.18 -12.37 -9.67
CA PHE A 87 -22.93 -11.72 -9.30
C PHE A 87 -21.71 -12.41 -9.94
N HIS A 88 -21.70 -13.75 -9.95
CA HIS A 88 -20.62 -14.51 -10.57
C HIS A 88 -20.53 -14.24 -12.08
N GLN A 89 -21.65 -14.25 -12.80
CA GLN A 89 -21.72 -13.91 -14.22
C GLN A 89 -21.27 -12.48 -14.48
N LEU A 90 -21.66 -11.53 -13.62
CA LEU A 90 -21.20 -10.16 -13.70
C LEU A 90 -19.68 -10.06 -13.56
N LEU A 91 -19.10 -10.71 -12.55
CA LEU A 91 -17.66 -10.72 -12.30
C LEU A 91 -16.90 -11.27 -13.51
N VAL A 92 -17.26 -12.45 -13.99
CA VAL A 92 -16.61 -13.11 -15.12
C VAL A 92 -16.75 -12.29 -16.40
N SER A 93 -17.96 -11.79 -16.68
CA SER A 93 -18.21 -10.98 -17.88
C SER A 93 -17.43 -9.67 -17.86
N THR A 94 -17.35 -9.01 -16.69
CA THR A 94 -16.57 -7.78 -16.52
C THR A 94 -15.09 -8.04 -16.75
N LEU A 95 -14.52 -9.10 -16.17
CA LEU A 95 -13.12 -9.47 -16.36
C LEU A 95 -12.79 -9.78 -17.83
N VAL A 96 -13.63 -10.57 -18.50
CA VAL A 96 -13.46 -10.92 -19.92
C VAL A 96 -13.53 -9.67 -20.79
N ASN A 97 -14.55 -8.83 -20.60
CA ASN A 97 -14.74 -7.63 -21.42
C ASN A 97 -13.65 -6.57 -21.16
N TYR A 98 -13.21 -6.42 -19.90
CA TYR A 98 -12.08 -5.59 -19.55
C TYR A 98 -10.80 -6.02 -20.29
N GLY A 99 -10.49 -7.32 -20.29
CA GLY A 99 -9.36 -7.86 -21.04
C GLY A 99 -9.48 -7.65 -22.55
N LYS A 100 -10.66 -7.88 -23.15
CA LYS A 100 -10.91 -7.59 -24.58
C LYS A 100 -10.73 -6.12 -24.92
N ALA A 101 -11.21 -5.23 -24.05
CA ALA A 101 -11.07 -3.79 -24.24
C ALA A 101 -9.58 -3.38 -24.21
N LEU A 102 -8.80 -3.96 -23.29
CA LEU A 102 -7.34 -3.74 -23.22
C LEU A 102 -6.63 -4.24 -24.48
N GLU A 103 -6.97 -5.41 -25.02
CA GLU A 103 -6.36 -5.92 -26.27
C GLU A 103 -6.69 -5.02 -27.47
N LYS A 104 -7.94 -4.55 -27.58
CA LYS A 104 -8.35 -3.62 -28.63
C LYS A 104 -7.60 -2.29 -28.51
N LEU A 105 -7.47 -1.77 -27.29
CA LEU A 105 -6.71 -0.54 -27.03
C LEU A 105 -5.24 -0.71 -27.40
N ALA A 106 -4.59 -1.80 -26.99
CA ALA A 106 -3.21 -2.10 -27.34
C ALA A 106 -3.02 -2.19 -28.86
N GLY A 107 -3.91 -2.90 -29.56
CA GLY A 107 -3.91 -2.98 -31.02
C GLY A 107 -4.06 -1.61 -31.69
N ALA A 108 -5.02 -0.80 -31.23
CA ALA A 108 -5.22 0.56 -31.75
C ALA A 108 -4.02 1.48 -31.48
N HIS A 109 -3.39 1.36 -30.33
CA HIS A 109 -2.16 2.09 -30.01
C HIS A 109 -1.03 1.72 -30.98
N THR A 110 -0.80 0.43 -31.24
CA THR A 110 0.18 -0.01 -32.24
C THR A 110 -0.14 0.53 -33.64
N THR A 111 -1.41 0.52 -34.05
CA THR A 111 -1.83 1.10 -35.33
C THR A 111 -1.61 2.62 -35.39
N TYR A 112 -1.96 3.35 -34.34
CA TYR A 112 -1.77 4.80 -34.25
C TYR A 112 -0.28 5.18 -34.26
N SER A 113 0.56 4.44 -33.55
CA SER A 113 2.01 4.64 -33.54
C SER A 113 2.62 4.48 -34.94
N LYS A 114 2.13 3.52 -35.74
CA LYS A 114 2.54 3.34 -37.14
C LYS A 114 1.94 4.37 -38.10
N GLN A 115 0.73 4.87 -37.80
CA GLN A 115 -0.05 5.75 -38.66
C GLN A 115 -0.81 6.78 -37.81
N GLN A 116 -0.17 7.92 -37.57
CA GLN A 116 -0.72 9.02 -36.77
C GLN A 116 -1.79 9.79 -37.56
N ASN A 117 -2.99 9.23 -37.69
CA ASN A 117 -4.14 9.89 -38.28
C ASN A 117 -5.30 10.01 -37.29
N GLU A 118 -6.20 10.95 -37.57
CA GLU A 118 -7.32 11.29 -36.70
C GLU A 118 -8.29 10.11 -36.49
N GLN A 119 -8.50 9.28 -37.51
CA GLN A 119 -9.37 8.11 -37.42
C GLN A 119 -8.82 7.05 -36.43
N ASN A 120 -7.51 6.82 -36.44
CA ASN A 120 -6.84 5.90 -35.53
C ASN A 120 -6.86 6.44 -34.09
N LEU A 121 -6.68 7.76 -33.91
CA LEU A 121 -6.81 8.42 -32.62
C LEU A 121 -8.23 8.29 -32.06
N ALA A 122 -9.25 8.53 -32.88
CA ALA A 122 -10.65 8.38 -32.47
C ALA A 122 -10.99 6.94 -32.03
N LYS A 123 -10.51 5.93 -32.79
CA LYS A 123 -10.65 4.51 -32.40
C LYS A 123 -9.94 4.19 -31.08
N MET A 124 -8.72 4.72 -30.90
CA MET A 124 -7.98 4.54 -29.65
C MET A 124 -8.72 5.16 -28.46
N ALA A 125 -9.27 6.37 -28.62
CA ALA A 125 -10.07 7.04 -27.60
C ALA A 125 -11.36 6.26 -27.27
N GLU A 126 -12.05 5.70 -28.27
CA GLU A 126 -13.21 4.84 -28.08
C GLU A 126 -12.86 3.59 -27.27
N TYR A 127 -11.77 2.90 -27.60
CA TYR A 127 -11.33 1.73 -26.83
C TYR A 127 -10.86 2.09 -25.42
N ALA A 128 -10.20 3.23 -25.24
CA ALA A 128 -9.84 3.72 -23.92
C ALA A 128 -11.07 4.00 -23.06
N LYS A 129 -12.15 4.54 -23.66
CA LYS A 129 -13.45 4.70 -22.99
C LYS A 129 -14.05 3.35 -22.57
N ASN A 130 -13.97 2.32 -23.41
CA ASN A 130 -14.45 0.98 -23.04
C ASN A 130 -13.64 0.37 -21.89
N VAL A 131 -12.30 0.45 -21.95
CA VAL A 131 -11.42 0.02 -20.85
C VAL A 131 -11.81 0.75 -19.56
N TRP A 132 -12.15 2.03 -19.68
CA TRP A 132 -12.59 2.85 -18.57
C TRP A 132 -13.89 2.40 -17.93
N GLU A 133 -14.93 2.16 -18.74
CA GLU A 133 -16.23 1.73 -18.24
C GLU A 133 -16.13 0.37 -17.53
N TYR A 134 -15.44 -0.60 -18.14
CA TYR A 134 -15.22 -1.90 -17.51
C TYR A 134 -14.30 -1.82 -16.29
N GLY A 135 -13.26 -0.99 -16.33
CA GLY A 135 -12.35 -0.77 -15.20
C GLY A 135 -13.06 -0.16 -13.99
N GLN A 136 -14.02 0.74 -14.20
CA GLN A 136 -14.83 1.29 -13.12
C GLN A 136 -15.74 0.25 -12.46
N VAL A 137 -16.41 -0.59 -13.25
CA VAL A 137 -17.24 -1.68 -12.70
C VAL A 137 -16.37 -2.70 -11.98
N LEU A 138 -15.23 -3.08 -12.56
CA LEU A 138 -14.30 -4.01 -11.94
C LEU A 138 -13.75 -3.46 -10.63
N TRP A 139 -13.44 -2.16 -10.55
CA TRP A 139 -13.06 -1.51 -9.29
C TRP A 139 -14.14 -1.60 -8.22
N ALA A 140 -15.38 -1.34 -8.60
CA ALA A 140 -16.48 -1.44 -7.66
C ALA A 140 -16.65 -2.87 -7.13
N ILE A 141 -16.46 -3.87 -7.99
CA ILE A 141 -16.48 -5.30 -7.61
C ILE A 141 -15.27 -5.66 -6.73
N ALA A 142 -14.05 -5.28 -7.13
CA ALA A 142 -12.78 -5.63 -6.48
C ALA A 142 -12.68 -5.19 -5.01
N TYR A 143 -13.37 -4.11 -4.66
CA TYR A 143 -13.40 -3.53 -3.32
C TYR A 143 -14.76 -3.71 -2.63
N SER A 144 -15.65 -4.54 -3.19
CA SER A 144 -16.93 -4.90 -2.56
C SER A 144 -16.77 -6.03 -1.56
N ARG A 145 -17.58 -6.01 -0.49
CA ARG A 145 -17.68 -7.13 0.45
C ARG A 145 -18.24 -8.39 -0.21
N ILE A 146 -19.13 -8.20 -1.19
CA ILE A 146 -19.74 -9.31 -1.95
C ILE A 146 -18.69 -10.16 -2.65
N LEU A 147 -17.63 -9.54 -3.21
CA LEU A 147 -16.54 -10.31 -3.80
C LEU A 147 -15.83 -11.19 -2.78
N GLU A 148 -15.56 -10.68 -1.57
CA GLU A 148 -14.93 -11.48 -0.51
C GLU A 148 -15.82 -12.65 -0.08
N ASP A 149 -17.12 -12.41 0.11
CA ASP A 149 -18.09 -13.45 0.43
C ASP A 149 -18.19 -14.49 -0.70
N HIS A 150 -18.23 -14.05 -1.96
CA HIS A 150 -18.26 -14.90 -3.15
C HIS A 150 -17.01 -15.78 -3.25
N LEU A 151 -15.81 -15.20 -3.18
CA LEU A 151 -14.55 -15.94 -3.22
C LEU A 151 -14.42 -16.89 -2.03
N GLY A 152 -14.97 -16.52 -0.87
CA GLY A 152 -15.09 -17.39 0.29
C GLY A 152 -15.91 -18.65 0.02
N VAL A 153 -17.06 -18.52 -0.68
CA VAL A 153 -17.87 -19.66 -1.13
C VAL A 153 -17.12 -20.51 -2.15
N LEU A 154 -16.54 -19.89 -3.19
CA LEU A 154 -15.79 -20.63 -4.21
C LEU A 154 -14.60 -21.42 -3.60
N ARG A 155 -13.91 -20.83 -2.61
CA ARG A 155 -12.83 -21.49 -1.87
C ARG A 155 -13.32 -22.70 -1.10
N LYS A 156 -14.40 -22.56 -0.32
CA LYS A 156 -14.99 -23.67 0.46
C LYS A 156 -15.39 -24.84 -0.45
N SER A 157 -15.80 -24.55 -1.68
CA SER A 157 -16.17 -25.54 -2.69
C SER A 157 -15.00 -26.08 -3.52
N GLY A 158 -13.77 -25.59 -3.33
CA GLY A 158 -12.60 -26.03 -4.10
C GLY A 158 -12.58 -25.57 -5.56
N TRP A 159 -13.29 -24.49 -5.91
CA TRP A 159 -13.39 -23.97 -7.28
C TRP A 159 -12.41 -22.85 -7.62
N LEU A 160 -11.40 -22.62 -6.77
CA LEU A 160 -10.33 -21.64 -7.00
C LEU A 160 -8.96 -22.30 -7.19
N PRO A 161 -8.77 -23.18 -8.20
CA PRO A 161 -7.44 -23.70 -8.50
C PRO A 161 -6.53 -22.55 -8.95
N LEU A 162 -5.23 -22.67 -8.65
CA LEU A 162 -4.23 -21.75 -9.21
C LEU A 162 -4.00 -22.08 -10.68
N PRO A 163 -3.87 -21.07 -11.55
CA PRO A 163 -3.60 -21.31 -12.96
C PRO A 163 -2.22 -21.94 -13.14
N VAL A 164 -2.14 -22.98 -13.95
CA VAL A 164 -0.89 -23.67 -14.28
C VAL A 164 -0.39 -23.20 -15.64
N ASN A 165 0.92 -22.96 -15.75
CA ASN A 165 1.54 -22.58 -17.02
C ASN A 165 1.74 -23.76 -17.98
N GLU A 166 0.84 -24.76 -17.96
CA GLU A 166 0.86 -25.86 -18.91
C GLU A 166 0.31 -25.40 -20.26
N LYS A 167 0.96 -25.80 -21.36
CA LYS A 167 0.58 -25.40 -22.72
C LYS A 167 -0.91 -25.68 -23.00
N THR A 168 -1.38 -26.87 -22.62
CA THR A 168 -2.77 -27.33 -22.77
C THR A 168 -3.77 -26.49 -22.01
N GLU A 169 -3.46 -26.12 -20.76
CA GLU A 169 -4.33 -25.27 -19.94
C GLU A 169 -4.38 -23.84 -20.49
N LEU A 170 -3.23 -23.33 -20.91
CA LEU A 170 -3.15 -22.03 -21.52
C LEU A 170 -3.92 -21.98 -22.85
N ASP A 171 -3.86 -23.03 -23.68
CA ASP A 171 -4.64 -23.11 -24.93
C ASP A 171 -6.15 -23.14 -24.64
N ARG A 172 -6.59 -23.86 -23.59
CA ARG A 172 -8.00 -23.83 -23.14
C ARG A 172 -8.42 -22.45 -22.66
N SER A 173 -7.59 -21.80 -21.85
CA SER A 173 -7.87 -20.47 -21.30
C SER A 173 -7.90 -19.38 -22.37
N SER A 174 -6.98 -19.45 -23.35
CA SER A 174 -6.97 -18.59 -24.54
C SER A 174 -8.20 -18.82 -25.40
N GLY A 175 -8.61 -20.08 -25.63
CA GLY A 175 -9.82 -20.42 -26.36
C GLY A 175 -11.10 -19.87 -25.72
N PHE A 176 -11.18 -19.93 -24.38
CA PHE A 176 -12.31 -19.37 -23.64
C PHE A 176 -12.36 -17.84 -23.67
N THR A 177 -11.24 -17.19 -23.37
CA THR A 177 -11.17 -15.71 -23.27
C THR A 177 -11.20 -15.03 -24.65
N GLY A 178 -10.67 -15.70 -25.68
CA GLY A 178 -10.43 -15.15 -27.00
C GLY A 178 -9.21 -14.21 -27.05
N PHE A 179 -8.39 -14.17 -26.00
CA PHE A 179 -7.23 -13.29 -25.92
C PHE A 179 -6.09 -13.80 -26.82
N LYS A 180 -5.46 -12.90 -27.57
CA LYS A 180 -4.35 -13.24 -28.47
C LYS A 180 -3.08 -13.51 -27.67
N ARG A 181 -2.56 -14.73 -27.78
CA ARG A 181 -1.24 -15.07 -27.25
C ARG A 181 -0.14 -14.45 -28.12
N LYS A 182 0.73 -13.66 -27.50
CA LYS A 182 2.10 -13.53 -28.00
C LYS A 182 2.83 -14.85 -27.66
N PRO A 183 3.47 -15.52 -28.62
CA PRO A 183 4.28 -16.71 -28.34
C PRO A 183 5.53 -16.27 -27.56
N THR A 184 5.40 -16.18 -26.24
CA THR A 184 6.54 -15.95 -25.35
C THR A 184 6.98 -17.31 -24.83
N VAL A 185 8.28 -17.62 -24.96
CA VAL A 185 8.88 -18.81 -24.38
C VAL A 185 8.77 -18.68 -22.86
N ILE A 186 7.83 -19.41 -22.26
CA ILE A 186 7.69 -19.44 -20.80
C ILE A 186 8.83 -20.31 -20.29
N ALA A 187 9.83 -19.70 -19.66
CA ALA A 187 10.79 -20.44 -18.86
C ALA A 187 10.01 -21.12 -17.73
N ASN A 188 9.99 -22.46 -17.72
CA ASN A 188 9.38 -23.19 -16.62
C ASN A 188 10.05 -22.73 -15.31
N PRO A 189 9.27 -22.47 -14.23
CA PRO A 189 9.87 -22.21 -12.94
C PRO A 189 10.82 -23.37 -12.62
N PRO A 190 12.02 -23.09 -12.09
CA PRO A 190 12.99 -24.13 -11.78
C PRO A 190 12.28 -25.17 -10.93
N SER A 191 12.19 -26.39 -11.44
CA SER A 191 11.55 -27.50 -10.75
C SER A 191 12.10 -27.54 -9.33
N VAL A 192 11.21 -27.44 -8.35
CA VAL A 192 11.54 -27.63 -6.93
C VAL A 192 12.45 -28.84 -6.86
N VAL A 193 13.72 -28.60 -6.54
CA VAL A 193 14.72 -29.66 -6.37
C VAL A 193 14.11 -30.58 -5.33
N LYS A 194 13.69 -31.76 -5.77
CA LYS A 194 13.38 -32.83 -4.84
C LYS A 194 14.72 -33.16 -4.22
N ASP A 195 14.97 -32.63 -3.03
CA ASP A 195 16.04 -33.09 -2.14
C ASP A 195 15.68 -34.53 -1.72
N GLY A 196 15.85 -35.45 -2.67
CA GLY A 196 15.89 -36.87 -2.47
C GLY A 196 17.33 -37.22 -2.16
N ALA A 197 17.56 -37.53 -0.89
CA ALA A 197 18.75 -38.20 -0.43
C ALA A 197 19.04 -39.43 -1.30
N ASP A 198 20.21 -39.45 -1.92
CA ASP A 198 20.98 -40.66 -2.20
C ASP A 198 22.46 -40.27 -2.23
N ARG A 199 23.12 -40.50 -1.09
CA ARG A 199 24.58 -40.60 -0.99
C ARG A 199 24.95 -42.07 -1.19
N ASP A 200 25.46 -42.38 -2.38
CA ASP A 200 26.36 -43.49 -2.66
C ASP A 200 26.79 -43.28 -4.13
N GLY A 201 28.04 -43.32 -4.58
CA GLY A 201 29.30 -43.79 -4.05
C GLY A 201 30.15 -44.15 -5.28
N GLY A 202 31.38 -43.64 -5.36
CA GLY A 202 32.40 -44.02 -6.37
C GLY A 202 32.18 -43.50 -7.78
N ASP A 203 33.16 -43.42 -8.66
CA ASP A 203 34.61 -43.61 -8.58
C ASP A 203 35.17 -42.98 -9.87
N ALA A 204 36.46 -42.65 -9.86
CA ALA A 204 37.19 -42.01 -10.95
C ALA A 204 37.16 -42.82 -12.26
N VAL A 205 37.23 -42.15 -13.43
CA VAL A 205 38.09 -42.54 -14.57
C VAL A 205 38.29 -41.34 -15.52
N GLU A 206 39.56 -41.04 -15.78
CA GLU A 206 40.10 -40.17 -16.83
C GLU A 206 39.76 -40.64 -18.25
N GLY A 207 39.65 -39.72 -19.22
CA GLY A 207 39.56 -40.11 -20.62
C GLY A 207 39.63 -38.95 -21.61
N TYR A 208 40.84 -38.56 -21.96
CA TYR A 208 41.18 -37.78 -23.15
C TYR A 208 40.57 -38.38 -24.43
N ARG A 209 40.04 -37.54 -25.33
CA ARG A 209 40.23 -37.71 -26.77
C ARG A 209 40.00 -36.43 -27.56
N ASP A 210 41.08 -35.97 -28.18
CA ASP A 210 41.10 -35.13 -29.37
C ASP A 210 40.48 -35.89 -30.55
N GLU A 211 39.69 -35.22 -31.39
CA GLU A 211 39.72 -35.45 -32.84
C GLU A 211 39.49 -34.14 -33.59
N ALA A 212 40.49 -33.82 -34.42
CA ALA A 212 40.44 -32.83 -35.48
C ALA A 212 39.90 -33.48 -36.77
N GLY A 213 39.32 -32.67 -37.67
CA GLY A 213 39.00 -33.06 -39.06
C GLY A 213 37.70 -32.41 -39.55
N GLN A 214 37.68 -31.22 -40.16
CA GLN A 214 38.18 -30.82 -41.50
C GLN A 214 37.19 -31.14 -42.64
N GLY A 215 36.85 -30.09 -43.40
CA GLY A 215 36.12 -30.12 -44.68
C GLY A 215 34.80 -29.34 -44.59
N GLY A 216 34.51 -28.26 -45.33
CA GLY A 216 35.04 -27.78 -46.61
C GLY A 216 33.84 -27.55 -47.54
N GLY A 217 33.73 -26.36 -48.16
CA GLY A 217 32.91 -26.16 -49.37
C GLY A 217 31.85 -25.06 -49.31
N ASP A 218 32.22 -23.90 -49.87
CA ASP A 218 31.46 -22.99 -50.74
C ASP A 218 29.92 -23.00 -50.74
N THR A 219 29.29 -21.82 -50.67
CA THR A 219 28.81 -21.08 -51.87
C THR A 219 27.82 -19.96 -51.46
N VAL A 220 28.20 -18.72 -51.76
CA VAL A 220 27.40 -17.56 -52.21
C VAL A 220 25.86 -17.60 -51.99
N LYS A 221 25.35 -16.62 -51.23
CA LYS A 221 24.41 -15.59 -51.74
C LYS A 221 24.24 -14.46 -50.73
N GLY A 222 24.57 -13.25 -51.18
CA GLY A 222 24.19 -12.02 -50.52
C GLY A 222 22.67 -11.89 -50.47
N GLY A 223 22.16 -11.68 -49.27
CA GLY A 223 20.79 -11.27 -48.99
C GLY A 223 20.86 -9.95 -48.24
N GLU A 224 20.39 -8.91 -48.89
CA GLU A 224 20.30 -7.54 -48.40
C GLU A 224 19.42 -7.44 -47.15
N GLY A 225 19.83 -6.60 -46.20
CA GLY A 225 18.93 -5.72 -45.46
C GLY A 225 17.87 -6.37 -44.56
N GLY A 226 18.28 -7.26 -43.66
CA GLY A 226 17.44 -7.60 -42.51
C GLY A 226 17.53 -6.51 -41.45
N ALA A 227 16.59 -5.56 -41.45
CA ALA A 227 16.37 -4.66 -40.32
C ALA A 227 15.93 -5.49 -39.11
N GLY A 228 16.91 -5.93 -38.31
CA GLY A 228 16.67 -6.46 -36.97
C GLY A 228 16.11 -5.33 -36.11
N GLN A 229 14.78 -5.30 -35.99
CA GLN A 229 14.13 -4.56 -34.92
C GLN A 229 14.27 -5.40 -33.65
N ASP A 230 15.19 -4.98 -32.80
CA ASP A 230 15.35 -5.44 -31.44
C ASP A 230 14.13 -5.00 -30.62
N ASP A 231 13.01 -5.72 -30.76
CA ASP A 231 11.82 -5.58 -29.91
C ASP A 231 12.05 -6.31 -28.55
N GLU A 232 13.15 -5.98 -27.85
CA GLU A 232 13.46 -6.51 -26.50
C GLU A 232 12.76 -5.74 -25.35
N ASP A 233 11.93 -4.75 -25.66
CA ASP A 233 11.19 -3.99 -24.65
C ASP A 233 9.86 -4.68 -24.27
N GLY A 234 9.82 -5.35 -23.12
CA GLY A 234 8.55 -5.52 -22.39
C GLY A 234 8.29 -6.84 -21.65
N VAL A 235 9.30 -7.50 -21.08
CA VAL A 235 9.08 -8.74 -20.29
C VAL A 235 8.68 -8.47 -18.81
N GLU A 236 8.85 -7.26 -18.28
CA GLU A 236 8.70 -7.01 -16.84
C GLU A 236 7.28 -7.12 -16.26
N GLY A 237 6.23 -6.92 -17.08
CA GLY A 237 4.86 -6.87 -16.58
C GLY A 237 4.28 -8.19 -16.03
N GLY A 238 4.97 -9.32 -16.26
CA GLY A 238 4.54 -10.67 -15.87
C GLY A 238 4.89 -11.07 -14.42
N ASN A 239 5.84 -10.38 -13.79
CA ASN A 239 6.44 -10.84 -12.54
C ASN A 239 5.51 -10.72 -11.32
N GLU A 240 4.65 -9.70 -11.25
CA GLU A 240 3.78 -9.49 -10.09
C GLU A 240 2.69 -10.56 -9.91
N ALA A 241 2.07 -11.01 -11.01
CA ALA A 241 1.09 -12.10 -10.92
C ALA A 241 1.76 -13.42 -10.48
N ILE A 242 3.00 -13.64 -10.92
CA ILE A 242 3.83 -14.77 -10.48
C ILE A 242 4.18 -14.62 -9.00
N LEU A 243 4.47 -13.41 -8.51
CA LEU A 243 4.70 -13.15 -7.09
C LEU A 243 3.47 -13.43 -6.24
N ILE A 244 2.27 -13.03 -6.67
CA ILE A 244 1.01 -13.35 -5.95
C ILE A 244 0.83 -14.87 -5.85
N ILE A 245 1.04 -15.60 -6.96
CA ILE A 245 0.95 -17.06 -7.00
C ILE A 245 2.02 -17.69 -6.09
N ASN A 246 3.27 -17.24 -6.17
CA ASN A 246 4.38 -17.77 -5.38
C ASN A 246 4.21 -17.52 -3.88
N ASN A 247 3.73 -16.34 -3.50
CA ASN A 247 3.41 -16.02 -2.11
C ASN A 247 2.31 -16.94 -1.58
N ALA A 248 1.30 -17.22 -2.40
CA ALA A 248 0.25 -18.18 -2.05
C ALA A 248 0.75 -19.61 -1.89
N LEU A 249 1.66 -20.05 -2.76
CA LEU A 249 2.26 -21.38 -2.71
C LEU A 249 3.19 -21.55 -1.50
N ARG A 250 3.79 -20.46 -1.01
CA ARG A 250 4.65 -20.44 0.19
C ARG A 250 3.88 -20.29 1.50
N SER A 251 2.63 -19.84 1.45
CA SER A 251 1.79 -19.71 2.63
C SER A 251 1.28 -21.09 3.08
N ASP A 252 1.47 -21.41 4.36
CA ASP A 252 0.93 -22.64 4.97
C ASP A 252 -0.60 -22.69 4.90
N ASP A 253 -1.24 -21.52 4.97
CA ASP A 253 -2.67 -21.35 4.71
C ASP A 253 -2.85 -21.12 3.20
N LYS A 254 -3.20 -22.18 2.47
CA LYS A 254 -3.47 -22.18 1.01
C LYS A 254 -4.77 -21.43 0.69
N ASN A 255 -4.82 -20.16 1.09
CA ASN A 255 -6.01 -19.33 1.00
C ASN A 255 -6.15 -18.74 -0.40
N PHE A 256 -6.55 -19.58 -1.36
CA PHE A 256 -6.70 -19.16 -2.76
C PHE A 256 -7.72 -18.04 -2.98
N ALA A 257 -8.68 -17.82 -2.06
CA ALA A 257 -9.57 -16.65 -2.13
C ALA A 257 -8.80 -15.33 -2.07
N VAL A 258 -7.77 -15.24 -1.21
CA VAL A 258 -6.93 -14.04 -1.10
C VAL A 258 -6.13 -13.81 -2.39
N VAL A 259 -5.61 -14.89 -2.98
CA VAL A 259 -4.88 -14.83 -4.27
C VAL A 259 -5.75 -14.26 -5.39
N TYR A 260 -6.97 -14.75 -5.53
CA TYR A 260 -7.91 -14.26 -6.53
C TYR A 260 -8.33 -12.82 -6.25
N LEU A 261 -8.55 -12.46 -4.99
CA LEU A 261 -8.88 -11.10 -4.57
C LEU A 261 -7.75 -10.13 -4.92
N ASP A 262 -6.51 -10.46 -4.54
CA ASP A 262 -5.33 -9.65 -4.81
C ASP A 262 -5.06 -9.55 -6.32
N TRP A 263 -5.25 -10.64 -7.06
CA TRP A 263 -5.14 -10.63 -8.53
C TRP A 263 -6.18 -9.70 -9.17
N ILE A 264 -7.45 -9.75 -8.75
CA ILE A 264 -8.51 -8.85 -9.24
C ILE A 264 -8.18 -7.39 -8.89
N ARG A 265 -7.77 -7.11 -7.64
CA ARG A 265 -7.38 -5.76 -7.21
C ARG A 265 -6.20 -5.24 -8.01
N LEU A 266 -5.20 -6.08 -8.28
CA LEU A 266 -4.04 -5.73 -9.10
C LEU A 266 -4.45 -5.29 -10.52
N GLN A 267 -5.43 -5.96 -11.14
CA GLN A 267 -5.92 -5.55 -12.48
C GLN A 267 -6.46 -4.11 -12.45
N VAL A 268 -7.14 -3.75 -11.37
CA VAL A 268 -7.78 -2.45 -11.24
C VAL A 268 -6.81 -1.36 -10.80
N ASP A 269 -5.92 -1.66 -9.86
CA ASP A 269 -4.99 -0.67 -9.28
C ASP A 269 -4.01 -0.16 -10.34
N ARG A 270 -3.50 -1.06 -11.20
CA ARG A 270 -2.67 -0.70 -12.36
C ARG A 270 -3.38 0.27 -13.29
N TRP A 271 -4.71 0.20 -13.39
CA TRP A 271 -5.49 1.08 -14.24
C TRP A 271 -5.93 2.39 -13.56
N GLN A 272 -6.14 2.37 -12.25
CA GLN A 272 -6.42 3.59 -11.49
C GLN A 272 -5.21 4.52 -11.35
N ALA A 273 -3.99 3.97 -11.37
CA ALA A 273 -2.77 4.77 -11.29
C ALA A 273 -2.71 5.83 -12.41
N PRO A 274 -2.86 5.47 -13.71
CA PRO A 274 -2.99 6.44 -14.80
C PRO A 274 -4.11 7.46 -14.56
N ARG A 275 -5.29 7.05 -14.08
CA ARG A 275 -6.42 7.98 -13.85
C ARG A 275 -6.09 9.05 -12.80
N LYS A 276 -5.47 8.69 -11.68
CA LYS A 276 -5.06 9.66 -10.64
C LYS A 276 -4.07 10.66 -11.23
N ILE A 277 -3.10 10.15 -11.97
CA ILE A 277 -2.11 10.93 -12.70
C ILE A 277 -2.77 11.86 -13.73
N THR A 278 -3.57 11.34 -14.67
CA THR A 278 -4.25 12.14 -15.70
C THR A 278 -5.23 13.16 -15.11
N SER A 279 -5.91 12.83 -14.00
CA SER A 279 -6.80 13.79 -13.33
C SER A 279 -6.06 14.96 -12.68
N PHE A 280 -4.86 14.70 -12.17
CA PHE A 280 -3.96 15.72 -11.63
C PHE A 280 -3.41 16.57 -12.77
N VAL A 281 -2.93 15.94 -13.85
CA VAL A 281 -2.47 16.56 -15.09
C VAL A 281 -3.51 17.49 -15.71
N ARG A 282 -4.77 17.04 -15.84
CA ARG A 282 -5.87 17.83 -16.42
C ARG A 282 -6.12 19.12 -15.62
N ARG A 283 -5.85 19.14 -14.31
CA ARG A 283 -5.99 20.33 -13.47
C ARG A 283 -4.84 21.33 -13.66
N ILE A 284 -3.69 20.88 -14.14
CA ILE A 284 -2.49 21.69 -14.29
C ILE A 284 -2.46 22.40 -15.66
N ALA A 285 -3.35 22.03 -16.59
CA ALA A 285 -3.62 22.74 -17.84
C ALA A 285 -2.36 23.08 -18.67
N THR A 286 -1.32 22.25 -18.61
CA THR A 286 -0.16 22.37 -19.48
C THR A 286 -0.50 21.76 -20.84
N GLN A 287 -0.19 22.48 -21.92
CA GLN A 287 -0.37 22.00 -23.31
C GLN A 287 0.65 20.92 -23.70
N ASP A 288 1.60 20.62 -22.82
CA ASP A 288 2.70 19.71 -23.10
C ASP A 288 2.34 18.25 -22.79
N THR A 289 2.88 17.34 -23.60
CA THR A 289 2.86 15.90 -23.36
C THR A 289 3.58 15.61 -22.05
N ILE A 290 2.93 14.84 -21.16
CA ILE A 290 3.52 14.48 -19.87
C ILE A 290 4.06 13.07 -19.97
N ASP A 291 5.38 12.97 -19.85
CA ASP A 291 6.06 11.68 -19.75
C ASP A 291 5.80 11.07 -18.37
N LEU A 292 5.32 9.83 -18.39
CA LEU A 292 4.97 9.09 -17.18
C LEU A 292 6.01 8.01 -16.93
N ASN A 293 6.78 8.19 -15.87
CA ASN A 293 7.74 7.21 -15.39
C ASN A 293 7.15 6.47 -14.18
N LEU A 294 7.21 5.14 -14.19
CA LEU A 294 6.81 4.30 -13.06
C LEU A 294 8.05 3.94 -12.25
N LEU A 295 8.07 4.37 -10.99
CA LEU A 295 9.11 3.98 -10.04
C LEU A 295 8.56 2.93 -9.07
N ALA A 296 9.19 1.75 -9.04
CA ALA A 296 8.92 0.72 -8.05
C ALA A 296 10.07 0.67 -7.04
N ALA A 297 9.74 0.79 -5.75
CA ALA A 297 10.69 0.57 -4.66
C ALA A 297 10.53 -0.86 -4.13
N ARG A 298 11.66 -1.54 -3.91
CA ARG A 298 11.64 -2.88 -3.32
C ARG A 298 11.03 -2.81 -1.92
N HIS A 299 10.04 -3.66 -1.65
CA HIS A 299 9.54 -3.83 -0.30
C HIS A 299 10.63 -4.46 0.56
N PRO A 300 10.97 -3.86 1.71
CA PRO A 300 12.00 -4.42 2.58
C PRO A 300 11.56 -5.80 3.07
N GLN A 301 12.53 -6.70 3.26
CA GLN A 301 12.22 -8.02 3.80
C GLN A 301 11.87 -7.87 5.27
N PRO A 302 10.77 -8.48 5.76
CA PRO A 302 10.47 -8.49 7.17
C PRO A 302 11.66 -9.08 7.95
N MET A 303 12.10 -8.37 8.97
CA MET A 303 13.19 -8.81 9.86
C MET A 303 12.59 -9.27 11.19
N HIS A 304 13.24 -10.21 11.88
CA HIS A 304 12.82 -10.53 13.25
C HIS A 304 13.01 -9.30 14.14
N ILE A 305 12.06 -9.04 15.04
CA ILE A 305 12.08 -7.80 15.85
C ILE A 305 13.39 -7.64 16.66
N HIS A 306 13.96 -8.75 17.15
CA HIS A 306 15.21 -8.76 17.91
C HIS A 306 16.46 -8.45 17.06
N GLU A 307 16.38 -8.68 15.75
CA GLU A 307 17.43 -8.33 14.79
C GLU A 307 17.27 -6.88 14.31
N ALA A 308 16.02 -6.43 14.17
CA ALA A 308 15.66 -5.14 13.59
C ALA A 308 15.67 -3.99 14.59
N MET A 309 15.39 -4.27 15.87
CA MET A 309 15.18 -3.25 16.89
C MET A 309 16.00 -3.54 18.15
N GLU A 310 16.61 -2.47 18.67
CA GLU A 310 17.20 -2.49 20.00
C GLU A 310 16.11 -2.62 21.08
N PRO A 311 16.36 -3.33 22.19
CA PRO A 311 15.48 -3.30 23.35
C PRO A 311 15.20 -1.87 23.83
N TRP A 312 13.92 -1.54 24.03
CA TRP A 312 13.49 -0.17 24.33
C TRP A 312 14.09 0.39 25.64
N ASP A 313 14.35 -0.46 26.62
CA ASP A 313 14.96 -0.08 27.90
C ASP A 313 16.41 0.36 27.71
N ARG A 314 17.15 -0.32 26.81
CA ARG A 314 18.49 0.10 26.40
C ARG A 314 18.46 1.44 25.68
N THR A 315 17.52 1.63 24.75
CA THR A 315 17.33 2.93 24.08
C THR A 315 17.07 4.06 25.09
N ILE A 316 16.28 3.82 26.14
CA ILE A 316 16.06 4.84 27.19
C ILE A 316 17.34 5.13 27.98
N LYS A 317 18.13 4.11 28.33
CA LYS A 317 19.43 4.32 28.98
C LYS A 317 20.34 5.19 28.12
N ASP A 318 20.41 4.91 26.83
CA ASP A 318 21.23 5.67 25.89
C ASP A 318 20.74 7.12 25.74
N LEU A 319 19.42 7.36 25.75
CA LEU A 319 18.85 8.71 25.75
C LEU A 319 19.24 9.50 27.01
N TYR A 320 19.12 8.88 28.19
CA TYR A 320 19.40 9.54 29.48
C TYR A 320 20.90 9.71 29.74
N ALA A 321 21.75 8.81 29.21
CA ALA A 321 23.19 8.96 29.25
C ALA A 321 23.66 10.25 28.54
N ARG A 322 22.97 10.66 27.46
CA ARG A 322 23.30 11.87 26.70
C ARG A 322 22.98 13.17 27.44
N ILE A 323 21.99 13.16 28.32
CA ILE A 323 21.64 14.32 29.17
C ILE A 323 22.30 14.26 30.55
N ALA A 324 23.30 13.38 30.72
CA ALA A 324 24.06 13.19 31.97
C ALA A 324 23.19 12.85 33.19
N ASP A 325 22.11 12.08 32.98
CA ASP A 325 21.08 11.82 34.00
C ASP A 325 20.73 10.33 34.08
N ILE A 326 21.76 9.48 34.15
CA ILE A 326 21.62 8.02 34.08
C ILE A 326 20.78 7.47 35.24
N GLU A 327 20.91 8.04 36.44
CA GLU A 327 20.15 7.59 37.62
C GLU A 327 18.63 7.72 37.40
N LYS A 328 18.18 8.73 36.65
CA LYS A 328 16.77 8.88 36.29
C LYS A 328 16.31 7.89 35.21
N ALA A 329 17.22 7.32 34.43
CA ALA A 329 16.87 6.35 33.40
C ALA A 329 16.22 5.10 34.00
N ASP A 330 16.78 4.56 35.08
CA ASP A 330 16.27 3.35 35.71
C ASP A 330 14.91 3.58 36.38
N ASP A 331 14.70 4.75 36.98
CA ASP A 331 13.39 5.15 37.52
C ASP A 331 12.33 5.27 36.42
N VAL A 332 12.69 5.89 35.29
CA VAL A 332 11.82 6.02 34.11
C VAL A 332 11.48 4.65 33.55
N ILE A 333 12.47 3.77 33.41
CA ILE A 333 12.29 2.40 32.93
C ILE A 333 11.36 1.64 33.86
N ARG A 334 11.53 1.77 35.18
CA ARG A 334 10.65 1.15 36.18
C ARG A 334 9.21 1.63 36.01
N VAL A 335 8.98 2.94 35.94
CA VAL A 335 7.62 3.50 35.74
C VAL A 335 7.01 3.05 34.42
N LEU A 336 7.80 2.99 33.33
CA LEU A 336 7.31 2.52 32.04
C LEU A 336 6.97 1.03 32.05
N LYS A 337 7.79 0.18 32.69
CA LYS A 337 7.49 -1.24 32.90
C LYS A 337 6.18 -1.39 33.67
N ASP A 338 6.02 -0.68 34.79
CA ASP A 338 4.79 -0.72 35.58
C ASP A 338 3.56 -0.29 34.75
N ILE A 339 3.68 0.75 33.90
CA ILE A 339 2.61 1.17 33.00
C ILE A 339 2.28 0.07 31.98
N ILE A 340 3.30 -0.53 31.35
CA ILE A 340 3.13 -1.59 30.35
C ILE A 340 2.47 -2.81 31.00
N ASP A 341 3.01 -3.28 32.12
CA ASP A 341 2.53 -4.46 32.85
C ASP A 341 1.10 -4.26 33.34
N ARG A 342 0.78 -3.07 33.84
CA ARG A 342 -0.59 -2.70 34.22
C ARG A 342 -1.54 -2.70 33.02
N GLN A 343 -1.15 -2.14 31.89
CA GLN A 343 -1.98 -2.13 30.67
C GLN A 343 -2.15 -3.53 30.05
N GLN A 344 -1.19 -4.42 30.29
CA GLN A 344 -1.29 -5.84 29.93
C GLN A 344 -2.18 -6.62 30.90
N SER A 345 -2.21 -6.28 32.18
CA SER A 345 -2.96 -7.02 33.23
C SER A 345 -4.39 -6.53 33.50
N GLU A 346 -4.70 -5.23 33.37
CA GLU A 346 -6.02 -4.62 33.71
C GLU A 346 -7.16 -4.94 32.73
N ARG A 347 -7.25 -6.18 32.21
CA ARG A 347 -8.09 -6.47 31.04
C ARG A 347 -9.29 -7.34 31.38
N THR A 348 -10.44 -6.70 31.57
CA THR A 348 -11.75 -7.34 31.73
C THR A 348 -12.40 -7.80 30.42
N ASP A 349 -12.02 -7.23 29.26
CA ASP A 349 -12.76 -7.42 27.99
C ASP A 349 -11.96 -8.14 26.87
N GLY A 350 -10.78 -8.69 27.19
CA GLY A 350 -10.08 -9.66 26.33
C GLY A 350 -9.46 -9.16 25.02
N VAL A 351 -9.43 -7.85 24.69
CA VAL A 351 -8.76 -7.33 23.46
C VAL A 351 -7.58 -6.42 23.76
N PRO A 352 -6.35 -6.95 23.87
CA PRO A 352 -5.10 -6.19 24.06
C PRO A 352 -5.03 -4.93 23.20
N GLN A 353 -4.61 -3.81 23.82
CA GLN A 353 -4.34 -2.58 23.10
C GLN A 353 -3.16 -2.89 22.20
N SER A 354 -3.33 -2.66 20.90
CA SER A 354 -2.43 -3.16 19.86
C SER A 354 -0.99 -2.68 20.03
N ILE A 355 -0.79 -1.53 20.68
CA ILE A 355 0.54 -0.96 20.88
C ILE A 355 1.33 -1.65 22.00
N PHE A 356 0.69 -1.97 23.12
CA PHE A 356 1.37 -2.61 24.27
C PHE A 356 1.73 -4.08 24.03
N ARG A 357 1.05 -4.73 23.08
CA ARG A 357 1.46 -6.07 22.59
C ARG A 357 2.86 -6.09 22.01
N LYS A 358 3.33 -4.98 21.43
CA LYS A 358 4.68 -4.89 20.85
C LYS A 358 5.79 -4.89 21.90
N PHE A 359 5.43 -4.70 23.17
CA PHE A 359 6.35 -4.72 24.30
C PHE A 359 6.20 -6.00 25.15
N ASP A 360 5.43 -6.98 24.70
CA ASP A 360 5.31 -8.27 25.39
C ASP A 360 6.66 -9.01 25.33
N PRO A 361 7.30 -9.32 26.46
CA PRO A 361 8.55 -10.05 26.49
C PRO A 361 8.35 -11.57 26.28
N SER A 362 7.11 -12.06 26.12
CA SER A 362 6.84 -13.49 26.02
C SER A 362 7.48 -14.12 24.77
N PRO A 363 7.82 -15.42 24.77
CA PRO A 363 8.35 -16.12 23.58
C PRO A 363 7.40 -16.07 22.38
N ARG A 364 6.11 -15.80 22.59
CA ARG A 364 5.16 -15.57 21.50
C ARG A 364 5.46 -14.28 20.74
N ALA A 365 6.21 -13.37 21.36
CA ALA A 365 6.75 -12.17 20.75
C ALA A 365 7.84 -12.48 19.70
N GLU A 366 8.55 -13.62 19.81
CA GLU A 366 9.64 -14.01 18.90
C GLU A 366 9.18 -14.16 17.44
N ASN A 367 7.89 -14.44 17.23
CA ASN A 367 7.28 -14.52 15.92
C ASN A 367 6.87 -13.16 15.33
N HIS A 368 7.08 -12.05 16.05
CA HIS A 368 6.79 -10.72 15.51
C HIS A 368 7.88 -10.31 14.54
N GLN A 369 7.46 -10.09 13.30
CA GLN A 369 8.30 -9.51 12.28
C GLN A 369 8.15 -7.99 12.30
N PHE A 370 9.28 -7.30 12.19
CA PHE A 370 9.34 -5.88 11.91
C PHE A 370 8.96 -5.64 10.45
N GLN A 371 7.72 -5.19 10.23
CA GLN A 371 7.16 -4.89 8.91
C GLN A 371 7.27 -3.40 8.61
N ALA A 372 8.49 -2.91 8.46
CA ALA A 372 8.67 -1.55 7.97
C ALA A 372 8.30 -1.47 6.48
N THR A 373 7.91 -0.27 6.06
CA THR A 373 7.68 0.02 4.64
C THR A 373 8.57 1.18 4.23
N VAL A 374 9.08 1.10 3.00
CA VAL A 374 9.76 2.23 2.38
C VAL A 374 8.68 3.14 1.78
N HIS A 375 8.55 4.35 2.33
CA HIS A 375 7.58 5.32 1.84
C HIS A 375 8.06 5.94 0.53
N CYS A 376 7.17 6.06 -0.46
CA CYS A 376 7.49 6.66 -1.76
C CYS A 376 8.01 8.09 -1.62
N GLU A 377 7.48 8.85 -0.66
CA GLU A 377 7.95 10.19 -0.30
C GLU A 377 9.44 10.21 0.05
N ALA A 378 9.87 9.27 0.91
CA ALA A 378 11.26 9.18 1.34
C ALA A 378 12.17 8.78 0.17
N VAL A 379 11.72 7.84 -0.67
CA VAL A 379 12.44 7.42 -1.87
C VAL A 379 12.61 8.59 -2.84
N LEU A 380 11.53 9.30 -3.15
CA LEU A 380 11.58 10.41 -4.11
C LEU A 380 12.52 11.53 -3.64
N ALA A 381 12.48 11.93 -2.37
CA ALA A 381 13.45 12.92 -1.88
C ALA A 381 14.88 12.41 -1.81
N ALA A 382 15.08 11.14 -1.42
CA ALA A 382 16.42 10.57 -1.41
C ALA A 382 17.01 10.48 -2.81
N LEU A 383 16.22 10.11 -3.81
CA LEU A 383 16.62 10.08 -5.22
C LEU A 383 16.88 11.48 -5.77
N ALA A 384 16.01 12.44 -5.47
CA ALA A 384 16.17 13.84 -5.86
C ALA A 384 17.46 14.46 -5.30
N LYS A 385 17.78 14.22 -4.02
CA LYS A 385 18.97 14.80 -3.37
C LYS A 385 20.26 14.01 -3.67
N PHE A 386 20.18 12.69 -3.85
CA PHE A 386 21.34 11.81 -4.00
C PHE A 386 21.20 10.84 -5.20
N PRO A 387 21.00 11.35 -6.43
CA PRO A 387 20.74 10.51 -7.61
C PRO A 387 21.92 9.58 -7.96
N SER A 388 23.15 9.97 -7.62
CA SER A 388 24.36 9.16 -7.88
C SER A 388 24.52 7.96 -6.94
N ARG A 389 23.82 7.95 -5.80
CA ARG A 389 23.92 6.87 -4.79
C ARG A 389 22.84 5.82 -4.93
N ALA A 390 21.80 6.10 -5.71
CA ALA A 390 20.80 5.10 -6.07
C ALA A 390 21.50 3.97 -6.84
N VAL A 391 21.44 2.75 -6.30
CA VAL A 391 22.01 1.57 -6.95
C VAL A 391 21.01 1.12 -8.02
N GLY A 392 21.42 1.20 -9.28
CA GLY A 392 20.67 0.62 -10.41
C GLY A 392 20.17 1.67 -11.40
N ASP A 393 20.35 1.31 -12.67
CA ASP A 393 19.75 1.86 -13.87
C ASP A 393 20.15 3.31 -14.28
N SER A 394 20.85 3.42 -15.41
CA SER A 394 21.14 4.69 -16.07
C SER A 394 19.86 5.42 -16.48
N THR A 395 18.81 4.67 -16.84
CA THR A 395 17.52 5.23 -17.25
C THR A 395 16.81 5.91 -16.09
N LEU A 396 16.83 5.31 -14.89
CA LEU A 396 16.32 5.98 -13.68
C LEU A 396 17.07 7.29 -13.42
N ARG A 397 18.39 7.29 -13.59
CA ARG A 397 19.20 8.50 -13.41
C ARG A 397 18.85 9.59 -14.42
N GLU A 398 18.58 9.23 -15.67
CA GLU A 398 18.10 10.16 -16.70
C GLU A 398 16.73 10.73 -16.33
N CYS A 399 15.76 9.88 -15.94
CA CYS A 399 14.43 10.33 -15.51
C CYS A 399 14.48 11.27 -14.29
N LEU A 400 15.47 11.10 -13.41
CA LEU A 400 15.64 11.93 -12.21
C LEU A 400 16.32 13.28 -12.49
N GLN A 401 17.04 13.44 -13.62
CA GLN A 401 17.67 14.72 -13.97
C GLN A 401 16.62 15.80 -14.25
N ASP A 402 15.45 15.41 -14.74
CA ASP A 402 14.37 16.32 -15.12
C ASP A 402 13.31 16.50 -14.02
N ILE A 403 13.49 15.87 -12.85
CA ILE A 403 12.54 16.03 -11.75
C ILE A 403 12.68 17.42 -11.12
N ASP A 404 11.56 18.15 -11.06
CA ASP A 404 11.46 19.36 -10.26
C ASP A 404 11.51 19.03 -8.77
N ILE A 405 12.70 19.15 -8.18
CA ILE A 405 12.97 18.88 -6.77
C ILE A 405 12.28 19.87 -5.81
N SER A 406 11.78 21.00 -6.33
CA SER A 406 11.16 22.04 -5.51
C SER A 406 9.81 21.59 -4.92
N SER A 407 9.13 20.64 -5.56
CA SER A 407 7.78 20.24 -5.19
C SER A 407 7.58 18.73 -5.34
N ILE A 408 7.36 18.03 -4.23
CA ILE A 408 6.90 16.64 -4.23
C ILE A 408 5.40 16.65 -3.92
N ALA A 409 4.57 16.44 -4.95
CA ALA A 409 3.14 16.35 -4.80
C ALA A 409 2.73 14.97 -4.26
N VAL A 410 2.09 14.97 -3.08
CA VAL A 410 1.56 13.77 -2.43
C VAL A 410 0.04 13.84 -2.34
N SER A 411 -0.63 12.70 -2.56
CA SER A 411 -2.11 12.65 -2.54
C SER A 411 -2.73 12.86 -1.15
N LYS A 412 -1.94 12.68 -0.08
CA LYS A 412 -2.29 12.87 1.33
C LYS A 412 -1.15 13.61 2.02
N PRO A 413 -1.39 14.27 3.19
CA PRO A 413 -0.30 14.76 4.02
C PRO A 413 0.71 13.64 4.27
N CYS A 414 2.01 13.92 4.17
CA CYS A 414 3.03 12.90 4.34
C CYS A 414 3.06 12.36 5.79
N CYS A 415 3.75 11.24 6.02
CA CYS A 415 3.95 10.79 7.39
C CYS A 415 4.96 11.69 8.13
N PRO A 416 4.92 11.77 9.48
CA PRO A 416 5.86 12.58 10.23
C PRO A 416 7.34 12.22 9.97
N VAL A 417 7.64 10.94 9.70
CA VAL A 417 9.02 10.50 9.40
C VAL A 417 9.50 11.08 8.07
N CYS A 418 8.68 10.99 7.02
CA CYS A 418 8.99 11.61 5.72
C CYS A 418 9.08 13.13 5.83
N TRP A 419 8.22 13.75 6.65
CA TRP A 419 8.28 15.18 6.91
C TRP A 419 9.61 15.62 7.54
N GLU A 420 10.06 14.90 8.57
CA GLU A 420 11.34 15.20 9.19
C GLU A 420 12.51 14.88 8.27
N LEU A 421 12.41 13.84 7.45
CA LEU A 421 13.39 13.56 6.40
C LEU A 421 13.50 14.73 5.42
N PHE A 422 12.37 15.23 4.88
CA PHE A 422 12.37 16.41 4.01
C PHE A 422 12.99 17.62 4.70
N SER A 423 12.66 17.84 5.98
CA SER A 423 13.21 18.93 6.78
C SER A 423 14.71 18.79 7.03
N THR A 424 15.24 17.56 7.06
CA THR A 424 16.67 17.27 7.21
C THR A 424 17.42 17.35 5.88
N LEU A 425 16.77 17.02 4.76
CA LEU A 425 17.35 17.11 3.41
C LEU A 425 17.34 18.52 2.85
N ARG A 426 16.44 19.38 3.35
CA ARG A 426 16.34 20.78 3.00
C ARG A 426 17.40 21.57 3.76
N ASP A 427 18.29 22.23 3.03
CA ASP A 427 19.18 23.23 3.61
C ASP A 427 18.33 24.41 4.12
N ASP A 428 18.75 25.13 5.18
CA ASP A 428 17.90 26.10 5.90
C ASP A 428 17.26 27.22 5.04
N ASN A 429 17.75 27.42 3.82
CA ASN A 429 17.25 28.40 2.86
C ASN A 429 16.76 27.79 1.53
N SER A 430 16.72 26.47 1.40
CA SER A 430 16.31 25.83 0.14
C SER A 430 14.78 25.78 0.02
N PRO A 431 14.20 26.12 -1.15
CA PRO A 431 12.79 25.88 -1.45
C PRO A 431 12.47 24.39 -1.70
N ASP A 432 13.47 23.51 -1.69
CA ASP A 432 13.31 22.09 -2.02
C ASP A 432 12.33 21.38 -1.09
N PHE A 433 11.65 20.38 -1.65
CA PHE A 433 10.73 19.48 -0.93
C PHE A 433 9.56 20.19 -0.25
N CYS A 434 8.91 21.13 -0.94
CA CYS A 434 7.70 21.76 -0.40
C CYS A 434 6.57 20.74 -0.22
N VAL A 435 6.23 20.46 1.04
CA VAL A 435 5.14 19.55 1.41
C VAL A 435 4.05 20.26 2.18
N GLY A 436 2.78 19.92 1.89
CA GLY A 436 1.59 20.59 2.44
C GLY A 436 1.29 20.33 3.92
N GLY A 437 2.11 19.53 4.60
CA GLY A 437 1.97 19.14 5.99
C GLY A 437 2.15 17.63 6.17
N HIS A 438 2.02 17.17 7.41
CA HIS A 438 2.03 15.76 7.77
C HIS A 438 0.80 15.37 8.60
N HIS A 439 0.43 14.09 8.57
CA HIS A 439 -0.58 13.56 9.48
C HIS A 439 0.00 13.33 10.90
N GLN A 440 -0.85 13.07 11.89
CA GLN A 440 -0.40 12.93 13.30
C GLN A 440 0.11 11.53 13.66
N THR A 441 -0.33 10.50 12.95
CA THR A 441 0.05 9.11 13.24
C THR A 441 1.49 8.85 12.81
N LEU A 442 2.29 8.20 13.67
CA LEU A 442 3.58 7.66 13.30
C LEU A 442 3.41 6.23 12.77
N PHE A 443 4.05 5.95 11.63
CA PHE A 443 4.14 4.61 11.05
C PHE A 443 5.58 4.13 11.11
N GLN A 444 5.78 2.81 11.09
CA GLN A 444 7.10 2.22 10.94
C GLN A 444 7.57 2.50 9.50
N VAL A 445 8.73 3.13 9.36
CA VAL A 445 9.29 3.52 8.06
C VAL A 445 10.71 3.00 7.97
N GLU A 446 11.02 2.35 6.85
CA GLU A 446 12.40 2.08 6.46
C GLU A 446 12.89 3.19 5.55
N LEU A 447 14.07 3.73 5.89
CA LEU A 447 14.70 4.76 5.10
C LEU A 447 15.43 4.13 3.91
N PRO A 448 15.47 4.80 2.74
CA PRO A 448 16.26 4.32 1.61
C PRO A 448 17.71 4.03 2.02
N SER A 449 18.19 2.81 1.73
CA SER A 449 19.51 2.33 2.18
C SER A 449 20.70 3.11 1.61
N TRP A 450 20.47 3.90 0.55
CA TRP A 450 21.48 4.77 -0.06
C TRP A 450 21.52 6.19 0.53
N LEU A 451 20.68 6.50 1.52
CA LEU A 451 20.77 7.77 2.23
C LEU A 451 22.13 7.89 2.93
N PRO A 452 22.79 9.06 2.89
CA PRO A 452 24.01 9.26 3.65
C PRO A 452 23.80 9.01 5.15
N LEU A 453 24.75 8.31 5.78
CA LEU A 453 24.69 7.97 7.21
C LEU A 453 24.40 9.20 8.08
N LYS A 454 25.03 10.34 7.79
CA LYS A 454 24.80 11.62 8.50
C LYS A 454 23.33 12.07 8.49
N VAL A 455 22.60 11.84 7.39
CA VAL A 455 21.17 12.17 7.30
C VAL A 455 20.37 11.26 8.22
N VAL A 456 20.68 9.96 8.20
CA VAL A 456 20.02 8.95 9.05
C VAL A 456 20.27 9.24 10.53
N GLU A 457 21.52 9.54 10.91
CA GLU A 457 21.89 9.93 12.28
C GLU A 457 21.16 11.20 12.72
N THR A 458 21.11 12.22 11.86
CA THR A 458 20.41 13.48 12.17
C THR A 458 18.91 13.23 12.38
N LEU A 459 18.30 12.40 11.53
CA LEU A 459 16.89 12.05 11.66
C LEU A 459 16.63 11.24 12.95
N THR A 460 17.50 10.28 13.24
CA THR A 460 17.46 9.47 14.47
C THR A 460 17.53 10.38 15.70
N HIS A 461 18.46 11.34 15.72
CA HIS A 461 18.60 12.30 16.81
C HIS A 461 17.34 13.14 17.05
N LYS A 462 16.66 13.58 15.99
CA LYS A 462 15.39 14.30 16.12
C LYS A 462 14.30 13.44 16.77
N PHE A 463 14.15 12.19 16.32
CA PHE A 463 13.15 11.27 16.86
C PHE A 463 13.46 10.83 18.30
N GLU A 464 14.74 10.63 18.63
CA GLU A 464 15.23 10.45 20.00
C GLU A 464 14.84 11.63 20.90
N GLY A 465 15.03 12.87 20.42
CA GLY A 465 14.60 14.08 21.14
C GLY A 465 13.09 14.14 21.35
N TYR A 466 12.30 13.76 20.34
CA TYR A 466 10.84 13.66 20.50
C TYR A 466 10.44 12.59 21.52
N LEU A 467 11.09 11.42 21.48
CA LEU A 467 10.85 10.34 22.43
C LEU A 467 11.16 10.78 23.86
N LEU A 468 12.33 11.36 24.09
CA LEU A 468 12.74 11.89 25.40
C LEU A 468 11.74 12.94 25.93
N SER A 469 11.26 13.83 25.05
CA SER A 469 10.25 14.83 25.40
C SER A 469 8.92 14.18 25.82
N GLN A 470 8.43 13.19 25.07
CA GLN A 470 7.21 12.47 25.40
C GLN A 470 7.34 11.68 26.72
N ILE A 471 8.46 11.00 26.93
CA ILE A 471 8.78 10.31 28.19
C ILE A 471 8.75 11.31 29.35
N THR A 472 9.39 12.47 29.19
CA THR A 472 9.40 13.51 30.23
C THR A 472 7.99 14.01 30.57
N ILE A 473 7.13 14.21 29.56
CA ILE A 473 5.74 14.59 29.76
C ILE A 473 4.98 13.51 30.52
N LEU A 474 5.18 12.24 30.16
CA LEU A 474 4.55 11.09 30.80
C LEU A 474 4.99 10.97 32.28
N MET A 475 6.28 11.16 32.58
CA MET A 475 6.75 11.12 33.98
C MET A 475 6.16 12.25 34.82
N LYS A 476 6.03 13.46 34.25
CA LYS A 476 5.41 14.62 34.91
C LYS A 476 3.91 14.47 35.15
N SER A 477 3.19 13.70 34.32
CA SER A 477 1.77 13.40 34.57
C SER A 477 1.62 12.31 35.62
N HIS A 478 2.49 11.30 35.61
CA HIS A 478 2.45 10.20 36.58
C HIS A 478 2.70 10.69 38.02
N GLY A 479 3.68 11.57 38.24
CA GLY A 479 3.97 12.12 39.56
C GLY A 479 2.83 12.94 40.19
N ARG A 480 1.93 13.52 39.38
CA ARG A 480 0.81 14.32 39.88
C ARG A 480 -0.36 13.48 40.41
N HIS A 481 -0.52 12.26 39.91
CA HIS A 481 -1.60 11.38 40.36
C HIS A 481 -1.22 10.56 41.60
N ALA A 482 0.08 10.42 41.90
CA ALA A 482 0.55 9.66 43.05
C ALA A 482 0.42 10.41 44.40
N ILE A 483 0.20 11.73 44.41
CA ILE A 483 0.40 12.58 45.61
C ILE A 483 -0.91 13.07 46.25
N ASN A 484 -2.08 12.65 45.79
CA ASN A 484 -3.31 12.85 46.55
C ASN A 484 -3.71 11.53 47.22
N PRO A 485 -3.15 11.17 48.40
CA PRO A 485 -3.79 10.20 49.24
C PRO A 485 -5.20 10.75 49.50
N SER A 486 -6.22 10.01 49.09
CA SER A 486 -7.61 10.33 49.39
C SER A 486 -7.83 10.19 50.89
N GLY A 487 -7.33 11.15 51.66
CA GLY A 487 -7.49 11.30 53.11
C GLY A 487 -8.89 11.75 53.52
N GLN A 488 -9.89 11.62 52.65
CA GLN A 488 -11.29 11.90 52.99
C GLN A 488 -12.01 10.59 53.33
N SER A 489 -11.59 9.96 54.43
CA SER A 489 -12.43 9.05 55.22
C SER A 489 -11.87 8.92 56.64
N ALA A 490 -11.77 10.07 57.32
CA ALA A 490 -11.74 10.10 58.78
C ALA A 490 -12.71 11.22 59.22
N HIS A 491 -13.98 10.86 59.27
CA HIS A 491 -14.94 11.58 60.10
C HIS A 491 -14.54 11.38 61.57
N ASP A 492 -14.63 12.48 62.31
CA ASP A 492 -14.64 12.58 63.78
C ASP A 492 -13.36 12.11 64.51
N PHE A 493 -12.58 13.05 65.02
CA PHE A 493 -12.75 13.54 66.39
C PHE A 493 -11.94 14.82 66.63
N SER A 494 -12.61 15.76 67.31
CA SER A 494 -12.09 17.00 67.86
C SER A 494 -10.94 16.78 68.85
N SER A 495 -9.84 17.52 68.72
CA SER A 495 -9.27 18.24 69.87
C SER A 495 -8.27 19.32 69.49
N ASP A 496 -8.44 20.38 70.27
CA ASP A 496 -7.81 21.68 70.37
C ASP A 496 -6.29 21.70 70.59
N SER A 497 -5.72 22.87 70.30
CA SER A 497 -4.46 23.42 70.81
C SER A 497 -3.12 22.94 70.23
N SER A 498 -2.40 23.85 69.55
CA SER A 498 -1.18 24.46 70.09
C SER A 498 -0.42 25.24 69.00
N ASP A 499 -0.18 26.51 69.28
CA ASP A 499 0.76 27.39 68.59
C ASP A 499 2.18 26.81 68.56
N GLY A 500 2.89 27.00 67.44
CA GLY A 500 4.29 26.62 67.31
C GLY A 500 4.89 27.05 65.98
N GLU A 501 5.83 28.01 66.06
CA GLU A 501 6.45 28.75 64.99
C GLU A 501 7.30 27.93 63.97
N LYS A 502 7.42 28.52 62.77
CA LYS A 502 8.60 28.56 61.87
C LYS A 502 9.34 27.24 61.59
N ASP A 503 9.41 26.84 60.32
CA ASP A 503 10.73 26.85 59.68
C ASP A 503 10.75 26.80 58.16
N GLN A 504 11.87 27.33 57.68
CA GLN A 504 12.29 27.58 56.31
C GLN A 504 12.33 26.29 55.47
N SER A 505 11.72 26.32 54.28
CA SER A 505 12.02 25.35 53.22
C SER A 505 12.26 26.10 51.91
N SER A 506 13.50 25.98 51.47
CA SER A 506 14.12 26.57 50.30
C SER A 506 13.33 26.36 49.01
N GLY A 507 12.85 27.46 48.44
CA GLY A 507 12.36 27.51 47.07
C GLY A 507 13.50 27.33 46.07
N LEU A 508 13.60 26.13 45.50
CA LEU A 508 14.28 25.93 44.22
C LEU A 508 13.31 26.30 43.09
N LEU A 509 13.36 27.57 42.69
CA LEU A 509 12.81 28.08 41.44
C LEU A 509 13.58 27.42 40.28
N TYR A 510 13.01 26.36 39.70
CA TYR A 510 13.40 25.91 38.37
C TYR A 510 12.85 26.90 37.34
N ASN A 511 13.76 27.61 36.65
CA ASN A 511 13.42 28.49 35.54
C ASN A 511 12.66 27.72 34.45
N ALA A 512 11.46 28.20 34.15
CA ALA A 512 10.52 27.59 33.20
C ALA A 512 10.75 28.02 31.74
N ASP A 513 11.92 28.55 31.41
CA ASP A 513 12.15 29.26 30.15
C ASP A 513 12.67 28.40 28.98
N ASP A 514 12.83 27.07 29.17
CA ASP A 514 13.39 26.19 28.13
C ASP A 514 12.38 25.23 27.45
N LEU A 515 11.08 25.37 27.76
CA LEU A 515 9.99 24.66 27.05
C LEU A 515 9.24 25.56 26.05
N THR A 516 9.79 26.75 25.81
CA THR A 516 9.25 27.79 24.94
C THR A 516 9.14 27.39 23.47
N PRO A 517 10.04 26.59 22.86
CA PRO A 517 9.99 26.35 21.41
C PRO A 517 8.71 25.66 20.92
N LEU A 518 8.21 24.64 21.61
CA LEU A 518 7.05 23.87 21.13
C LEU A 518 5.72 24.62 21.34
N ARG A 519 5.57 25.29 22.49
CA ARG A 519 4.39 26.14 22.77
C ARG A 519 4.37 27.38 21.89
N LEU A 520 5.54 27.99 21.61
CA LEU A 520 5.67 29.13 20.69
C LEU A 520 5.41 28.70 19.24
N VAL A 521 5.83 27.50 18.81
CA VAL A 521 5.51 26.95 17.48
C VAL A 521 4.01 26.65 17.34
N MET A 522 3.36 26.12 18.37
CA MET A 522 1.90 25.90 18.33
C MET A 522 1.11 27.21 18.38
N ALA A 523 1.54 28.18 19.19
CA ALA A 523 0.91 29.51 19.27
C ALA A 523 1.09 30.30 17.97
N LYS A 524 2.29 30.29 17.37
CA LYS A 524 2.59 30.92 16.07
C LYS A 524 1.75 30.29 14.95
N ARG A 525 1.60 28.96 14.93
CA ARG A 525 0.73 28.25 13.97
C ARG A 525 -0.76 28.56 14.17
N SER A 526 -1.21 28.83 15.41
CA SER A 526 -2.58 29.24 15.68
C SER A 526 -2.86 30.67 15.21
N LEU A 527 -1.87 31.58 15.37
CA LEU A 527 -1.93 32.96 14.90
C LEU A 527 -1.93 33.05 13.36
N GLU A 528 -1.06 32.30 12.68
CA GLU A 528 -1.01 32.23 11.22
C GLU A 528 -2.32 31.68 10.61
N ARG A 529 -3.02 30.78 11.33
CA ARG A 529 -4.35 30.30 10.93
C ARG A 529 -5.44 31.37 11.09
N GLN A 530 -5.36 32.24 12.10
CA GLN A 530 -6.28 33.38 12.25
C GLN A 530 -6.05 34.44 11.19
N GLU A 531 -4.80 34.77 10.86
CA GLU A 531 -4.48 35.77 9.82
C GLU A 531 -4.91 35.32 8.41
N ARG A 532 -4.76 34.04 8.08
CA ARG A 532 -5.24 33.48 6.81
C ARG A 532 -6.77 33.50 6.70
N ARG A 533 -7.50 33.38 7.82
CA ARG A 533 -8.95 33.53 7.86
C ARG A 533 -9.39 34.99 7.69
N GLY A 534 -8.65 35.94 8.29
CA GLY A 534 -8.90 37.38 8.13
C GLY A 534 -8.69 37.89 6.69
N ARG A 535 -7.67 37.40 5.98
CA ARG A 535 -7.39 37.83 4.60
C ARG A 535 -8.38 37.31 3.55
N ARG A 536 -9.07 36.19 3.81
CA ARG A 536 -10.12 35.68 2.90
C ARG A 536 -11.44 36.44 2.99
N GLY A 537 -11.69 37.18 4.08
CA GLY A 537 -12.93 37.95 4.26
C GLY A 537 -12.94 39.35 3.62
N ARG A 538 -11.80 39.84 3.10
CA ARG A 538 -11.65 41.25 2.69
C ARG A 538 -11.52 41.49 1.18
N ARG A 539 -11.80 40.49 0.34
CA ARG A 539 -11.56 40.57 -1.12
C ARG A 539 -12.83 40.53 -1.99
N THR A 540 -13.97 40.92 -1.43
CA THR A 540 -15.27 40.93 -2.14
C THR A 540 -16.02 42.26 -1.98
N THR A 541 -15.34 43.39 -2.15
CA THR A 541 -15.98 44.67 -2.53
C THR A 541 -14.88 45.51 -3.15
N ASP A 542 -14.97 45.75 -4.46
CA ASP A 542 -14.47 46.95 -5.17
C ASP A 542 -14.23 46.61 -6.64
N THR A 543 -15.31 46.62 -7.42
CA THR A 543 -15.26 46.85 -8.86
C THR A 543 -16.02 48.13 -9.14
N HIS A 544 -15.31 49.25 -9.17
CA HIS A 544 -15.81 50.52 -9.71
C HIS A 544 -15.16 50.79 -11.06
N SER A 545 -16.01 50.84 -12.08
CA SER A 545 -16.09 51.85 -13.15
C SER A 545 -14.80 52.54 -13.60
N SER A 546 -14.42 52.28 -14.86
CA SER A 546 -13.77 53.31 -15.69
C SER A 546 -14.09 53.07 -17.16
N SER A 547 -15.05 53.85 -17.64
CA SER A 547 -15.30 54.16 -19.03
C SER A 547 -14.44 55.36 -19.44
N GLY A 548 -13.73 55.30 -20.56
CA GLY A 548 -13.21 56.50 -21.20
C GLY A 548 -12.35 56.24 -22.45
N PRO A 549 -12.36 57.15 -23.46
CA PRO A 549 -12.31 56.76 -24.87
C PRO A 549 -11.07 57.27 -25.64
N LYS A 550 -10.67 56.53 -26.68
CA LYS A 550 -10.55 56.97 -28.08
C LYS A 550 -10.03 55.82 -28.93
#